data_AF-A0A2G6GPL0-F1
#
_entry.id   AF-A0A2G6GPL0-F1
#
_cell.length_a   1.000
_cell.length_b   1.000
_cell.length_c   1.000
_cell.angle_alpha   90.00
_cell.angle_beta   90.00
_cell.angle_gamma   90.00
#
_symmetry.space_group_name_H-M   'P 1'
#
loop_
_entity.id
_entity.type
_entity.pdbx_description
1 polymer ?
#
loop_
_entity_poly.entity_id
_entity_poly.type
_entity_poly.pdbx_seq_one_letter_code
_entity_poly.pdbx_strand_id
1 'polypeptide(L)' 'MSIKQKSLDLRARMKNALSGGGSKAIEKQKAVGKLTARERIIAILDPKSFHEYDLFVEHAAKDFDMD' A
#
# COMPACT_ATOMS: atom_id res chain seq x y z
N MET A 1 -26.37 0.92 -1.27
CA MET A 1 -25.37 1.84 -0.67
C MET A 1 -25.29 3.14 -1.45
N SER A 2 -25.30 4.29 -0.77
CA SER A 2 -25.10 5.60 -1.39
C SER A 2 -23.69 5.74 -2.00
N ILE A 3 -23.55 6.58 -3.04
CA ILE A 3 -22.25 6.95 -3.63
C ILE A 3 -21.29 7.48 -2.55
N LYS A 4 -21.81 8.26 -1.61
CA LYS A 4 -21.03 8.79 -0.48
C LYS A 4 -20.40 7.66 0.34
N GLN A 5 -21.18 6.61 0.62
CA GLN A 5 -20.70 5.46 1.40
C GLN A 5 -19.61 4.70 0.64
N LYS A 6 -19.81 4.45 -0.67
CA LYS A 6 -18.81 3.79 -1.52
C LYS A 6 -17.49 4.57 -1.60
N SER A 7 -17.57 5.91 -1.69
CA SER A 7 -16.40 6.78 -1.71
C SER A 7 -15.61 6.75 -0.39
N LEU A 8 -16.31 6.66 0.74
CA LEU A 8 -15.66 6.53 2.05
C LEU A 8 -15.00 5.15 2.21
N ASP A 9 -15.69 4.09 1.80
CA ASP A 9 -15.15 2.72 1.81
C ASP A 9 -13.87 2.61 0.97
N LEU A 10 -13.87 3.15 -0.26
CA LEU A 10 -12.67 3.18 -1.11
C LEU A 10 -11.49 3.87 -0.42
N ARG A 11 -11.70 5.06 0.18
CA ARG A 11 -10.63 5.78 0.89
C ARG A 11 -10.10 4.98 2.08
N ALA A 12 -10.96 4.26 2.80
CA ALA A 12 -10.54 3.40 3.90
C ALA A 12 -9.67 2.24 3.41
N ARG A 13 -10.09 1.55 2.34
CA ARG A 13 -9.31 0.47 1.72
C ARG A 13 -7.96 0.97 1.20
N MET A 14 -7.93 2.14 0.55
CA MET A 14 -6.67 2.77 0.13
C MET A 14 -5.75 3.01 1.32
N LYS A 15 -6.25 3.58 2.42
CA LYS A 15 -5.44 3.82 3.63
C LYS A 15 -4.82 2.51 4.17
N ASN A 16 -5.58 1.43 4.15
CA ASN A 16 -5.10 0.11 4.60
C ASN A 16 -4.04 -0.45 3.64
N ALA A 17 -4.28 -0.44 2.33
CA ALA A 17 -3.32 -0.90 1.33
C ALA A 17 -1.99 -0.12 1.42
N LEU A 18 -2.07 1.20 1.62
CA LEU A 18 -0.91 2.08 1.81
C LEU A 18 -0.09 1.77 3.07
N SER A 19 -0.66 1.07 4.06
CA SER A 19 0.06 0.67 5.27
C SER A 19 1.02 -0.51 5.05
N GLY A 20 0.90 -1.22 3.92
CA GLY A 20 1.77 -2.34 3.55
C GLY A 20 1.86 -3.41 4.64
N GLY A 21 3.08 -3.81 5.01
CA GLY A 21 3.32 -4.76 6.11
C GLY A 21 3.04 -4.22 7.52
N GLY A 22 2.39 -3.06 7.65
CA GLY A 22 2.06 -2.41 8.91
C GLY A 22 3.20 -1.56 9.50
N SER A 23 2.87 -0.82 10.57
CA SER A 23 3.79 0.13 11.22
C SER A 23 5.10 -0.53 11.68
N LYS A 24 5.01 -1.72 12.29
CA LYS A 24 6.17 -2.47 12.77
C LYS A 24 7.18 -2.78 11.65
N ALA A 25 6.70 -3.18 10.46
CA ALA A 25 7.56 -3.47 9.32
C ALA A 25 8.20 -2.19 8.77
N ILE A 26 7.44 -1.09 8.70
CA ILE A 26 7.93 0.22 8.27
C ILE A 26 9.01 0.73 9.22
N GLU A 27 8.77 0.68 10.53
CA GLU A 27 9.73 1.10 11.55
C GLU A 27 11.01 0.27 11.49
N LYS A 28 10.89 -1.05 11.36
CA LYS A 28 12.06 -1.95 11.19
C LYS A 28 12.89 -1.56 9.96
N GLN A 29 12.24 -1.28 8.83
CA GLN A 29 12.91 -0.87 7.60
C GLN A 29 13.65 0.47 7.76
N LYS A 30 13.01 1.45 8.41
CA LYS A 30 13.60 2.76 8.65
C LYS A 30 14.74 2.72 9.66
N ALA A 31 14.62 1.89 10.70
CA ALA A 31 15.64 1.72 11.73
C ALA A 31 16.98 1.20 11.16
N VAL A 32 16.94 0.42 10.07
CA VAL A 32 18.15 -0.02 9.36
C VAL A 32 18.62 0.96 8.27
N GLY A 33 18.15 2.21 8.30
CA GLY A 33 18.55 3.27 7.38
C GLY A 33 18.00 3.13 5.96
N LYS A 34 16.98 2.29 5.75
CA LYS A 34 16.41 2.03 4.42
C LYS A 34 15.09 2.76 4.24
N LEU A 35 14.86 3.25 3.03
CA LEU A 35 13.55 3.69 2.57
C LEU A 35 12.61 2.49 2.35
N THR A 36 11.32 2.71 2.55
CA THR A 36 10.24 1.81 2.11
C THR A 36 10.14 1.77 0.58
N ALA A 37 9.43 0.78 0.04
CA ALA A 37 9.25 0.66 -1.42
C ALA A 37 8.67 1.95 -2.04
N ARG A 38 7.61 2.51 -1.45
CA ARG A 38 6.99 3.75 -1.93
C ARG A 38 7.89 4.96 -1.78
N GLU A 39 8.60 5.10 -0.66
CA GLU A 39 9.55 6.21 -0.47
C GLU A 39 10.65 6.20 -1.54
N ARG A 40 11.11 5.02 -1.97
CA ARG A 40 12.08 4.90 -3.07
C ARG A 40 11.52 5.39 -4.40
N ILE A 41 10.29 4.99 -4.73
CA ILE A 41 9.62 5.43 -5.98
C ILE A 41 9.51 6.95 -5.99
N ILE A 42 9.03 7.55 -4.89
CA ILE A 42 8.86 9.00 -4.79
C ILE A 42 10.20 9.75 -4.82
N ALA A 43 11.29 9.16 -4.32
CA ALA A 43 12.61 9.77 -4.36
C ALA A 43 13.24 9.77 -5.76
N ILE A 44 12.83 8.84 -6.64
CA ILE A 44 13.37 8.70 -8.01
C ILE A 44 12.60 9.55 -9.01
N LEU A 45 11.28 9.61 -8.87
CA LEU A 45 10.40 10.22 -9.85
C LEU A 45 10.22 11.72 -9.61
N ASP A 46 9.87 12.44 -10.69
CA ASP A 46 9.52 13.85 -10.59
C ASP A 46 8.34 14.05 -9.61
N PRO A 47 8.37 15.13 -8.80
CA PRO A 47 7.29 15.39 -7.85
C PRO A 47 5.92 15.38 -8.52
N LYS A 48 4.97 14.64 -7.93
CA LYS A 48 3.57 14.49 -8.39
C LYS A 48 3.40 13.79 -9.75
N SER A 49 4.43 13.08 -10.25
CA SER A 49 4.33 12.29 -11.49
C SER A 49 3.90 10.83 -11.28
N PHE A 50 4.06 10.29 -10.06
CA PHE A 50 3.78 8.88 -9.80
C PHE A 50 2.26 8.57 -9.88
N HIS A 51 1.89 7.69 -10.80
CA HIS A 51 0.54 7.13 -10.91
C HIS A 51 0.60 5.62 -10.67
N GLU A 52 -0.06 5.17 -9.61
CA GLU A 52 -0.04 3.78 -9.18
C GLU A 52 -1.21 2.99 -9.80
N TYR A 53 -0.92 1.78 -10.25
CA TYR A 53 -1.91 0.80 -10.69
C TYR A 53 -1.85 -0.42 -9.76
N ASP A 54 -2.90 -1.23 -9.77
CA ASP A 54 -2.94 -2.51 -9.05
C ASP A 54 -2.78 -2.43 -7.52
N LEU A 55 -3.17 -1.31 -6.90
CA LEU A 55 -3.10 -1.08 -5.45
C LEU A 55 -3.81 -2.17 -4.61
N PHE A 56 -4.82 -2.83 -5.17
CA PHE A 56 -5.64 -3.84 -4.49
C PHE A 56 -5.38 -5.26 -4.99
N VAL A 57 -4.32 -5.49 -5.76
CA VAL A 57 -3.98 -6.85 -6.21
C VAL A 57 -3.54 -7.69 -5.01
N GLU A 58 -4.14 -8.87 -4.91
CA GLU A 58 -3.85 -9.89 -3.91
C GLU A 58 -3.45 -11.19 -4.64
N HIS A 59 -2.73 -12.07 -3.95
CA HIS A 59 -2.39 -13.36 -4.53
C HIS A 59 -3.66 -14.22 -4.68
N ALA A 60 -3.67 -15.10 -5.69
CA ALA A 60 -4.70 -16.12 -5.87
C ALA A 60 -4.24 -17.53 -5.44
N ALA A 61 -3.01 -17.64 -4.93
CA ALA A 61 -2.43 -18.90 -4.47
C ALA A 61 -3.20 -19.44 -3.25
N LYS A 62 -3.39 -20.76 -3.21
CA LYS A 62 -4.11 -21.49 -2.15
C LYS A 62 -3.26 -22.51 -1.41
N ASP A 63 -1.97 -22.55 -1.70
CA ASP A 63 -1.04 -23.49 -1.09
C ASP A 63 -0.75 -23.09 0.37
N PHE A 64 -0.36 -24.06 1.21
CA PHE A 64 0.08 -23.83 2.60
C PHE A 64 -0.94 -23.10 3.49
N ASP A 65 -2.21 -23.52 3.47
CA ASP A 65 -3.30 -22.96 4.29
C ASP A 65 -3.55 -21.45 4.03
N MET A 66 -3.16 -20.97 2.85
CA MET A 66 -3.50 -19.63 2.36
C MET A 66 -4.91 -19.68 1.72
N ASP A 67 -5.97 -19.66 2.52
CA ASP A 67 -7.35 -19.53 2.01
C ASP A 67 -7.65 -18.16 1.40
#